data_AF-A0A948S6K1-F1
#
_entry.id   AF-A0A948S6K1-F1
#
_cell.length_a   1.000
_cell.length_b   1.000
_cell.length_c   1.000
_cell.angle_alpha   90.00
_cell.angle_beta   90.00
_cell.angle_gamma   90.00
#
_symmetry.space_group_name_H-M   'P 1'
#
loop_
_entity.id
_entity.type
_entity.pdbx_description
1 polymer ?
#
loop_
_entity_poly.entity_id
_entity_poly.type
_entity_poly.pdbx_seq_one_letter_code
_entity_poly.pdbx_strand_id
1 'polypeptide(L)' 'RIEIRGFGSFSLNFRPPRVGRNPKTGSKVQVPGKHVPHFKAGKELRERVDQLK' A
#
# COMPACT_ATOMS: atom_id res chain seq x y z
N ARG A 1 -8.65 -5.19 -10.85
CA ARG A 1 -7.18 -5.03 -10.83
C ARG A 1 -6.78 -4.38 -12.14
N ILE A 2 -5.88 -3.41 -12.12
CA ILE A 2 -5.34 -2.74 -13.31
C ILE A 2 -3.87 -3.16 -13.43
N GLU A 3 -3.44 -3.56 -14.64
CA GLU A 3 -2.07 -3.98 -14.89
C GLU A 3 -1.49 -3.20 -16.07
N ILE A 4 -0.28 -2.68 -15.87
CA ILE A 4 0.48 -1.90 -16.84
C ILE A 4 1.80 -2.64 -17.03
N ARG A 5 1.95 -3.31 -18.18
CA ARG A 5 3.16 -4.09 -18.50
C ARG A 5 4.40 -3.21 -18.43
N GLY A 6 5.50 -3.76 -17.93
CA GLY A 6 6.75 -3.03 -17.65
C GLY A 6 6.73 -2.16 -16.38
N PHE A 7 5.56 -1.66 -15.96
CA PHE A 7 5.45 -0.76 -14.79
C PHE A 7 5.03 -1.48 -13.51
N GLY A 8 3.90 -2.19 -13.52
CA GLY A 8 3.35 -2.86 -12.35
C GLY A 8 1.84 -2.99 -12.39
N SER A 9 1.24 -3.20 -11.22
CA SER A 9 -0.22 -3.38 -11.10
C SER A 9 -0.80 -2.68 -9.89
N PHE A 10 -2.03 -2.23 -10.03
CA PHE A 10 -2.84 -1.64 -8.98
C PHE A 10 -4.00 -2.57 -8.62
N SER A 11 -4.19 -2.80 -7.33
CA SER A 11 -5.33 -3.53 -6.76
C SER A 11 -5.95 -2.74 -5.61
N LEU A 12 -7.22 -3.00 -5.31
CA LEU A 12 -7.81 -2.58 -4.05
C LEU A 12 -7.55 -3.67 -3.02
N ASN A 13 -6.96 -3.30 -1.88
CA ASN A 13 -6.81 -4.18 -0.74
C ASN A 13 -7.79 -3.75 0.34
N PHE A 14 -8.62 -4.67 0.81
CA PHE A 14 -9.44 -4.41 1.99
C PHE A 14 -8.57 -4.44 3.25
N ARG A 15 -8.75 -3.43 4.11
CA ARG A 15 -8.16 -3.36 5.44
C ARG A 15 -9.29 -3.46 6.47
N PRO A 16 -9.31 -4.49 7.35
CA PRO A 16 -10.35 -4.61 8.36
C PRO A 16 -10.25 -3.48 9.40
N PRO A 17 -11.35 -3.16 10.10
CA PRO A 17 -11.34 -2.23 11.23
C PRO A 17 -10.32 -2.68 12.29
N ARG A 18 -9.68 -1.71 12.96
CA ARG A 18 -8.69 -1.99 14.02
C ARG A 18 -8.64 -0.87 15.05
N VAL A 19 -8.04 -1.13 16.20
CA VAL A 19 -7.73 -0.10 17.20
C VAL A 19 -6.32 0.44 16.95
N GLY A 20 -6.22 1.73 16.65
CA GLY A 20 -4.97 2.47 16.57
C GLY A 20 -4.64 3.21 17.85
N ARG A 21 -3.55 3.98 17.83
CA ARG A 21 -3.19 4.92 18.89
C ARG A 21 -2.91 6.29 18.30
N ASN A 22 -3.34 7.34 19.00
CA ASN A 22 -2.96 8.71 18.67
C ASN A 22 -1.44 8.89 18.95
N PRO A 23 -0.61 9.26 17.96
CA PRO A 23 0.84 9.41 18.17
C PRO A 23 1.20 10.49 19.21
N LYS A 24 0.33 11.48 19.42
CA LYS A 24 0.58 12.59 20.36
C LYS A 24 0.24 12.24 21.81
N THR A 25 -0.81 11.45 22.05
CA THR A 25 -1.36 11.20 23.41
C THR A 25 -1.32 9.74 23.83
N GLY A 26 -1.06 8.81 22.92
CA GLY A 26 -1.10 7.37 23.17
C GLY A 26 -2.51 6.79 23.35
N SER A 27 -3.57 7.62 23.33
CA SER A 27 -4.95 7.16 23.52
C SER A 27 -5.38 6.22 22.39
N LYS A 28 -6.22 5.22 22.73
CA LYS A 28 -6.79 4.27 21.77
C LYS A 28 -7.81 4.98 20.88
N VAL A 29 -7.76 4.73 19.57
CA VAL A 29 -8.70 5.29 18.59
C VAL A 29 -9.20 4.19 17.67
N GLN A 30 -10.50 4.16 17.39
CA GLN A 30 -11.08 3.22 16.42
C GLN A 30 -10.75 3.66 14.99
N VAL A 31 -10.24 2.74 14.18
CA VAL A 31 -9.98 2.95 12.76
C VAL A 31 -10.97 2.10 11.97
N PRO A 32 -11.87 2.71 11.19
CA PRO A 32 -12.84 1.96 10.39
C PRO A 32 -12.14 1.18 9.27
N GLY A 33 -12.77 0.07 8.86
CA GLY A 33 -12.32 -0.71 7.72
C GLY A 33 -12.49 0.09 6.42
N LYS A 34 -11.56 -0.10 5.48
CA LYS A 34 -11.62 0.58 4.17
C LYS A 34 -10.84 -0.18 3.11
N HIS A 35 -11.17 0.12 1.85
CA HIS A 35 -10.34 -0.27 0.72
C HIS A 35 -9.22 0.74 0.53
N VAL A 36 -8.01 0.24 0.24
CA VAL A 36 -6.86 1.08 -0.09
C VAL A 36 -6.27 0.64 -1.42
N PRO A 37 -5.86 1.58 -2.29
CA PRO A 37 -5.09 1.23 -3.48
C PRO A 37 -3.74 0.66 -3.05
N HIS A 38 -3.35 -0.44 -3.68
CA HIS A 38 -2.08 -1.11 -3.48
C HIS A 38 -1.38 -1.25 -4.81
N PHE A 39 -0.14 -0.77 -4.87
CA PHE A 39 0.72 -0.90 -6.04
C PHE A 39 1.71 -2.04 -5.83
N LYS A 40 1.80 -2.94 -6.82
CA LYS A 40 2.87 -3.93 -6.92
C LYS A 40 3.73 -3.60 -8.13
N ALA A 41 4.95 -3.13 -7.88
CA ALA A 41 5.93 -2.82 -8.91
C ALA A 41 6.22 -4.06 -9.78
N GLY A 42 6.30 -3.87 -11.10
CA GLY A 42 6.68 -4.88 -12.07
C GLY A 42 8.19 -5.15 -12.07
N LYS A 43 8.62 -6.20 -12.78
CA LYS A 43 10.03 -6.61 -12.86
C LYS A 43 10.91 -5.47 -13.41
N GLU A 44 10.56 -4.95 -14.57
CA GLU A 44 11.35 -3.91 -15.27
C GLU A 44 11.49 -2.63 -14.44
N LEU A 45 10.41 -2.12 -13.82
CA LEU A 45 10.49 -0.97 -12.93
C LEU A 45 11.43 -1.22 -11.74
N ARG A 46 11.35 -2.40 -11.10
CA ARG A 46 12.24 -2.75 -9.98
C ARG A 46 13.69 -2.79 -10.41
N GLU A 47 13.99 -3.48 -11.51
CA GLU A 47 15.35 -3.60 -12.03
C GLU A 47 15.96 -2.23 -12.34
N ARG A 48 15.20 -1.32 -12.96
CA ARG A 48 15.67 0.05 -13.24
C ARG A 48 15.98 0.85 -11.97
N VAL A 49 15.20 0.67 -10.91
CA VAL A 49 15.44 1.35 -9.62
C VAL A 49 16.63 0.73 -8.89
N ASP A 50 16.74 -0.60 -8.90
CA ASP A 50 17.80 -1.34 -8.21
C ASP A 50 19.17 -1.16 -8.86
N GLN A 51 19.23 -0.92 -10.17
CA GLN A 51 20.46 -0.64 -10.94
C GLN A 51 21.02 0.77 -10.72
N LEU A 52 20.28 1.70 -10.10
CA LEU A 52 20.74 3.04 -9.76
C LEU A 52 21.48 3.09 -8.40
N LYS A 53 22.22 2.04 -8.06
CA LYS A 53 23.12 2.01 -6.90
C LYS A 53 24.56 2.31 -7.29
#